data_AF-A0A4S8PFE7-F1
#
_entry.id   AF-A0A4S8PFE7-F1
#
_cell.length_a   1.000
_cell.length_b   1.000
_cell.length_c   1.000
_cell.angle_alpha   90.00
_cell.angle_beta   90.00
_cell.angle_gamma   90.00
#
_symmetry.space_group_name_H-M   'P 1'
#
loop_
_entity.id
_entity.type
_entity.pdbx_description
1 polymer ?
#
loop_
_entity_poly.entity_id
_entity_poly.type
_entity_poly.pdbx_seq_one_letter_code
_entity_poly.pdbx_strand_id
1 'polypeptide(L)'
;MSDNEHPSVTAHPASPHPVVTDTRPGRIKRSEGLLEVTIATTAPTEPEGPGREAPEYPPSRVPILLVDSRPVAQGVGTAWVRLPPGMHRCSVQAGGFAGWWVAEVTARRTTVLESHPDRAWEPGGEPPLAPDTWAGKTLRRADEAGDSAPAASQLPFTLDRLPDHEPKSGGLLLDLTWEAVSQHVDPGTGIDRDWLRRSGEPWPPRERPWMPDPVVTIDGARQELDWGRWWIPLRPGGHGLEVAVAESGPSAGTRRARWRTAVDVHPGSITRARINAQVVQHSRPERTVLRTSGFDARLRSNRLTERLPDFREPRTR
;
A
#
# COMPACT_ATOMS: atom_id res chain seq x y z
N MET A 1 7.12 27.97 22.69
CA MET A 1 6.08 27.10 22.13
C MET A 1 6.42 26.91 20.67
N SER A 2 7.16 25.85 20.35
CA SER A 2 7.34 25.41 18.98
C SER A 2 6.06 24.69 18.57
N ASP A 3 5.34 25.21 17.58
CA ASP A 3 4.17 24.55 17.03
C ASP A 3 4.53 23.11 16.66
N ASN A 4 3.79 22.16 17.22
CA ASN A 4 3.88 20.74 16.90
C ASN A 4 3.30 20.52 15.49
N GLU A 5 4.01 21.00 14.47
CA GLU A 5 3.67 20.71 13.09
C GLU A 5 4.01 19.25 12.81
N HIS A 6 3.02 18.38 13.00
CA HIS A 6 3.01 17.07 12.38
C HIS A 6 3.17 17.23 10.86
N PRO A 7 3.77 16.26 10.14
CA PRO A 7 3.87 16.31 8.69
C PRO A 7 2.47 16.40 8.10
N SER A 8 2.05 17.62 7.73
CA SER A 8 0.75 17.86 7.14
C SER A 8 0.68 17.19 5.78
N VAL A 9 -0.49 16.69 5.44
CA VAL A 9 -0.73 16.13 4.11
C VAL A 9 -0.52 17.23 3.06
N THR A 10 0.22 16.88 2.01
CA THR A 10 0.54 17.75 0.87
C THR A 10 0.34 16.97 -0.42
N ALA A 11 0.11 17.68 -1.52
CA ALA A 11 0.12 17.07 -2.85
C ALA A 11 1.51 16.49 -3.14
N HIS A 12 1.56 15.27 -3.69
CA HIS A 12 2.81 14.70 -4.14
C HIS A 12 3.28 15.41 -5.43
N PRO A 13 4.55 15.81 -5.57
CA PRO A 13 5.04 16.52 -6.77
C PRO A 13 4.80 15.77 -8.09
N ALA A 14 4.85 14.45 -8.06
CA ALA A 14 4.57 13.59 -9.21
C ALA A 14 3.07 13.26 -9.41
N SER A 15 2.16 13.93 -8.70
CA SER A 15 0.72 13.65 -8.79
C SER A 15 0.17 13.94 -10.20
N PRO A 16 -0.48 12.96 -10.85
CA PRO A 16 -1.19 13.20 -12.10
C PRO A 16 -2.57 13.83 -11.88
N HIS A 17 -2.99 14.02 -10.62
CA HIS A 17 -4.32 14.47 -10.24
C HIS A 17 -4.26 15.75 -9.42
N PRO A 18 -5.24 16.67 -9.57
CA PRO A 18 -5.37 17.81 -8.68
C PRO A 18 -5.67 17.36 -7.25
N VAL A 19 -4.90 17.87 -6.29
CA VAL A 19 -5.04 17.59 -4.85
C VAL A 19 -5.23 18.90 -4.10
N VAL A 20 -6.17 18.91 -3.16
CA VAL A 20 -6.41 20.01 -2.21
C VAL A 20 -6.26 19.47 -0.79
N THR A 21 -5.61 20.20 0.11
CA THR A 21 -5.27 19.73 1.47
C THR A 21 -5.80 20.62 2.59
N ASP A 22 -6.11 21.89 2.29
CA ASP A 22 -6.42 22.86 3.35
C ASP A 22 -7.93 23.00 3.61
N THR A 23 -8.71 23.08 2.53
CA THR A 23 -10.17 23.23 2.60
C THR A 23 -10.83 22.34 1.57
N ARG A 24 -12.01 21.81 1.93
CA ARG A 24 -12.81 21.00 1.01
C ARG A 24 -13.04 21.80 -0.28
N PRO A 25 -12.71 21.25 -1.46
CA PRO A 25 -12.90 21.97 -2.70
C PRO A 25 -14.39 22.24 -2.92
N GLY A 26 -14.69 23.41 -3.49
CA GLY A 26 -16.06 23.82 -3.81
C GLY A 26 -16.68 22.98 -4.94
N ARG A 27 -17.10 23.64 -6.02
CA ARG A 27 -17.85 22.95 -7.10
C ARG A 27 -17.01 21.87 -7.80
N ILE A 28 -17.54 20.63 -7.82
CA ILE A 28 -17.03 19.51 -8.61
C ILE A 28 -17.58 19.60 -10.04
N LYS A 29 -16.74 19.40 -11.07
CA LYS A 29 -17.18 19.46 -12.47
C LYS A 29 -18.08 18.27 -12.81
N ARG A 30 -18.80 18.36 -13.94
CA ARG A 30 -19.64 17.25 -14.46
C ARG A 30 -18.84 15.97 -14.75
N SER A 31 -17.59 16.13 -15.16
CA SER A 31 -16.70 15.06 -15.61
C SER A 31 -15.73 14.57 -14.53
N GLU A 32 -15.95 14.96 -13.27
CA GLU A 32 -15.04 14.67 -12.15
C GLU A 32 -15.87 14.18 -10.96
N GLY A 33 -15.31 13.28 -10.17
CA GLY A 33 -15.72 13.05 -8.78
C GLY A 33 -14.63 13.49 -7.82
N LEU A 34 -14.90 13.38 -6.52
CA LEU A 34 -13.96 13.72 -5.47
C LEU A 34 -13.70 12.50 -4.59
N LEU A 35 -12.43 12.19 -4.38
CA LEU A 35 -12.01 11.23 -3.38
C LEU A 35 -11.46 12.02 -2.18
N GLU A 36 -12.19 12.00 -1.07
CA GLU A 36 -11.73 12.50 0.22
C GLU A 36 -10.96 11.37 0.91
N VAL A 37 -9.69 11.62 1.22
CA VAL A 37 -8.83 10.64 1.88
C VAL A 37 -8.32 11.21 3.19
N THR A 38 -8.58 10.51 4.28
CA THR A 38 -7.93 10.77 5.57
C THR A 38 -6.80 9.76 5.75
N ILE A 39 -5.57 10.27 5.81
CA ILE A 39 -4.36 9.50 6.01
C ILE A 39 -3.90 9.70 7.45
N ALA A 40 -4.06 8.67 8.29
CA ALA A 40 -3.51 8.67 9.64
C ALA A 40 -2.15 7.98 9.67
N THR A 41 -1.32 8.34 10.66
CA THR A 41 -0.10 7.63 11.04
C THR A 41 -0.31 6.94 12.38
N THR A 42 0.45 5.88 12.64
CA THR A 42 0.62 5.39 14.02
C THR A 42 1.39 6.43 14.83
N ALA A 43 1.15 6.48 16.14
CA ALA A 43 1.95 7.30 17.04
C ALA A 43 3.45 6.93 16.89
N PRO A 44 4.38 7.89 17.05
CA PRO A 44 5.80 7.57 17.08
C PRO A 44 6.06 6.54 18.17
N THR A 45 6.74 5.46 17.84
CA THR A 45 7.42 4.64 18.84
C THR A 45 8.72 5.36 19.07
N GLU A 46 8.95 5.83 20.30
CA GLU A 46 10.26 6.39 20.64
C GLU A 46 11.34 5.37 20.21
N PRO A 47 12.40 5.80 19.53
CA PRO A 47 13.48 4.89 19.17
C PRO A 47 14.00 4.26 20.47
N GLU A 48 13.86 2.93 20.59
CA GLU A 48 14.31 2.21 21.77
C GLU A 48 15.83 2.40 21.94
N GLY A 49 16.19 3.14 22.99
CA GLY A 49 17.55 3.19 23.52
C GLY A 49 18.40 4.40 23.11
N PRO A 50 19.07 5.05 24.07
CA PRO A 50 20.13 6.01 23.79
C PRO A 50 21.39 5.23 23.38
N GLY A 51 21.70 5.11 22.09
CA GLY A 51 23.01 4.55 21.70
C GLY A 51 23.22 3.95 20.32
N ARG A 52 22.26 3.96 19.39
CA ARG A 52 22.61 3.59 18.00
C ARG A 52 23.40 4.73 17.36
N GLU A 53 24.72 4.60 17.37
CA GLU A 53 25.58 5.34 16.44
C GLU A 53 25.20 4.95 14.99
N ALA A 54 25.18 5.95 14.11
CA ALA A 54 24.88 5.85 12.68
C ALA A 54 25.51 4.61 12.00
N PRO A 55 24.90 4.03 10.94
CA PRO A 55 24.08 4.74 9.95
C PRO A 55 22.63 4.25 9.75
N GLU A 56 22.12 3.35 10.60
CA GLU A 56 20.81 2.72 10.39
C GLU A 56 19.70 3.31 11.28
N TYR A 57 18.70 3.91 10.65
CA TYR A 57 17.55 4.54 11.31
C TYR A 57 16.26 3.74 11.09
N PRO A 58 15.26 3.85 11.99
CA PRO A 58 13.96 3.24 11.77
C PRO A 58 13.32 3.77 10.48
N PRO A 59 12.49 2.97 9.79
CA PRO A 59 11.86 3.34 8.53
C PRO A 59 10.90 4.54 8.67
N SER A 60 10.69 5.28 7.57
CA SER A 60 9.84 6.47 7.57
C SER A 60 8.41 6.06 7.84
N ARG A 61 7.74 6.71 8.78
CA ARG A 61 6.32 6.44 9.04
C ARG A 61 5.39 7.36 8.28
N VAL A 62 5.94 8.32 7.54
CA VAL A 62 5.12 9.29 6.84
C VAL A 62 4.49 8.65 5.61
N PRO A 63 3.16 8.57 5.55
CA PRO A 63 2.49 7.82 4.50
C PRO A 63 2.44 8.57 3.16
N ILE A 64 2.31 7.79 2.09
CA ILE A 64 2.06 8.23 0.72
C ILE A 64 0.78 7.56 0.23
N LEU A 65 -0.16 8.35 -0.27
CA LEU A 65 -1.32 7.87 -1.01
C LEU A 65 -0.94 7.67 -2.49
N LEU A 66 -1.16 6.46 -2.99
CA LEU A 66 -1.15 6.15 -4.40
C LEU A 66 -2.59 5.98 -4.92
N VAL A 67 -2.85 6.48 -6.12
CA VAL A 67 -4.05 6.17 -6.91
C VAL A 67 -3.60 5.59 -8.25
N ASP A 68 -4.10 4.40 -8.57
CA ASP A 68 -3.73 3.63 -9.77
C ASP A 68 -2.21 3.51 -9.95
N SER A 69 -1.54 3.15 -8.85
CA SER A 69 -0.08 2.97 -8.75
C SER A 69 0.74 4.24 -8.98
N ARG A 70 0.12 5.42 -8.90
CA ARG A 70 0.79 6.72 -9.01
C ARG A 70 0.65 7.50 -7.72
N PRO A 71 1.72 8.14 -7.22
CA PRO A 71 1.65 8.91 -5.98
C PRO A 71 0.80 10.16 -6.19
N VAL A 72 -0.05 10.47 -5.22
CA VAL A 72 -1.02 11.58 -5.30
C VAL A 72 -0.84 12.53 -4.13
N ALA A 73 -0.76 12.02 -2.90
CA ALA A 73 -0.57 12.83 -1.70
C ALA A 73 0.44 12.17 -0.77
N GLN A 74 1.06 12.96 0.11
CA GLN A 74 2.04 12.50 1.09
C GLN A 74 1.85 13.26 2.40
N GLY A 75 2.12 12.63 3.54
CA GLY A 75 1.90 13.23 4.86
C GLY A 75 0.62 12.75 5.55
N VAL A 76 0.33 13.35 6.70
CA VAL A 76 -0.77 12.97 7.59
C VAL A 76 -1.84 14.07 7.58
N GLY A 77 -3.11 13.67 7.46
CA GLY A 77 -4.23 14.59 7.41
C GLY A 77 -5.25 14.21 6.33
N THR A 78 -6.11 15.17 5.98
CA THR A 78 -7.15 14.98 4.97
C THR A 78 -6.78 15.64 3.64
N ALA A 79 -6.89 14.89 2.55
CA ALA A 79 -6.68 15.38 1.19
C ALA A 79 -7.91 15.08 0.33
N TRP A 80 -8.23 15.99 -0.59
CA TRP A 80 -9.26 15.81 -1.60
C TRP A 80 -8.64 15.69 -2.97
N VAL A 81 -8.83 14.54 -3.62
CA VAL A 81 -8.29 14.23 -4.94
C VAL A 81 -9.39 14.28 -5.98
N ARG A 82 -9.21 15.07 -7.04
CA ARG A 82 -10.13 15.07 -8.18
C ARG A 82 -9.78 13.94 -9.14
N LEU A 83 -10.74 13.05 -9.36
CA LEU A 83 -10.57 11.88 -10.22
C LEU A 83 -11.67 11.83 -11.29
N PRO A 84 -11.38 11.27 -12.48
CA PRO A 84 -12.44 10.86 -13.41
C PRO A 84 -13.43 9.91 -12.71
N PRO A 85 -14.72 9.89 -13.10
CA PRO A 85 -15.63 8.87 -12.62
C PRO A 85 -15.17 7.47 -13.04
N GLY A 86 -15.23 6.51 -12.13
CA GLY A 86 -14.79 5.14 -12.37
C GLY A 86 -14.24 4.45 -11.14
N MET A 87 -13.68 3.27 -11.35
CA MET A 87 -13.06 2.46 -10.31
C MET A 87 -11.57 2.77 -10.22
N HIS A 88 -11.12 3.18 -9.04
CA HIS A 88 -9.73 3.54 -8.77
C HIS A 88 -9.12 2.64 -7.72
N ARG A 89 -7.88 2.19 -7.95
CA ARG A 89 -7.12 1.45 -6.93
C ARG A 89 -6.40 2.45 -6.07
N CYS A 90 -6.71 2.48 -4.78
CA CYS A 90 -6.03 3.34 -3.83
C CYS A 90 -5.12 2.50 -2.95
N SER A 91 -3.92 2.98 -2.67
CA SER A 91 -3.07 2.38 -1.63
C SER A 91 -2.41 3.46 -0.80
N VAL A 92 -2.18 3.16 0.47
CA VAL A 92 -1.42 4.01 1.37
C VAL A 92 -0.20 3.22 1.77
N GLN A 93 0.97 3.80 1.58
CA GLN A 93 2.24 3.16 1.85
C GLN A 93 3.04 3.99 2.85
N ALA A 94 3.60 3.34 3.86
CA ALA A 94 4.55 3.88 4.81
C ALA A 94 5.54 2.77 5.23
N GLY A 95 6.62 3.15 5.90
CA GLY A 95 7.50 2.18 6.53
C GLY A 95 6.77 1.38 7.61
N GLY A 96 6.75 0.05 7.47
CA GLY A 96 6.03 -0.85 8.37
C GLY A 96 4.53 -0.95 8.10
N PHE A 97 3.99 -0.27 7.08
CA PHE A 97 2.54 -0.25 6.86
C PHE A 97 2.15 -0.08 5.38
N ALA A 98 1.25 -0.95 4.91
CA ALA A 98 0.61 -0.80 3.61
C ALA A 98 -0.88 -1.14 3.70
N GLY A 99 -1.72 -0.26 3.15
CA GLY A 99 -3.16 -0.48 2.96
C GLY A 99 -3.54 -0.36 1.49
N TRP A 100 -4.58 -1.06 1.06
CA TRP A 100 -5.16 -0.91 -0.27
C TRP A 100 -6.68 -0.95 -0.23
N TRP A 101 -7.29 -0.23 -1.16
CA TRP A 101 -8.72 -0.07 -1.35
C TRP A 101 -9.02 -0.01 -2.84
N VAL A 102 -10.26 -0.33 -3.16
CA VAL A 102 -10.85 0.07 -4.44
C VAL A 102 -11.88 1.14 -4.12
N ALA A 103 -11.81 2.27 -4.80
CA ALA A 103 -12.76 3.37 -4.63
C ALA A 103 -13.54 3.55 -5.91
N GLU A 104 -14.86 3.42 -5.84
CA GLU A 104 -15.73 3.90 -6.91
C GLU A 104 -15.89 5.42 -6.74
N VAL A 105 -15.41 6.17 -7.72
CA VAL A 105 -15.58 7.61 -7.81
C VAL A 105 -16.74 7.90 -8.75
N THR A 106 -17.79 8.54 -8.25
CA THR A 106 -18.95 8.92 -9.06
C THR A 106 -18.87 10.41 -9.44
N ALA A 107 -19.27 10.76 -10.66
CA ALA A 107 -19.34 12.15 -11.09
C ALA A 107 -20.13 13.02 -10.11
N ARG A 108 -19.56 14.17 -9.73
CA ARG A 108 -20.13 15.18 -8.82
C ARG A 108 -20.40 14.69 -7.40
N ARG A 109 -19.92 13.51 -7.03
CA ARG A 109 -20.07 12.91 -5.70
C ARG A 109 -18.72 12.91 -4.98
N THR A 110 -18.78 12.80 -3.65
CA THR A 110 -17.59 12.57 -2.83
C THR A 110 -17.59 11.14 -2.31
N THR A 111 -16.51 10.42 -2.58
CA THR A 111 -16.20 9.12 -1.99
C THR A 111 -15.18 9.34 -0.87
N VAL A 112 -15.43 8.81 0.32
CA VAL A 112 -14.58 8.99 1.50
C VAL A 112 -13.81 7.70 1.77
N LEU A 113 -12.49 7.81 1.90
CA LEU A 113 -11.56 6.75 2.26
C LEU A 113 -10.82 7.15 3.54
N GLU A 114 -10.87 6.30 4.54
CA GLU A 114 -10.10 6.50 5.78
C GLU A 114 -9.06 5.38 5.92
N SER A 115 -7.79 5.78 6.06
CA SER A 115 -6.67 4.88 6.34
C SER A 115 -6.26 5.01 7.80
N HIS A 116 -6.61 4.00 8.62
CA HIS A 116 -6.25 3.94 10.04
C HIS A 116 -5.29 2.76 10.27
N PRO A 117 -3.99 3.01 10.45
CA PRO A 117 -3.03 1.92 10.66
C PRO A 117 -3.27 1.17 11.99
N ASP A 118 -3.87 1.82 13.00
CA ASP A 118 -4.09 1.25 14.34
C ASP A 118 -5.43 0.50 14.51
N ARG A 119 -6.38 0.64 13.57
CA ARG A 119 -7.74 0.07 13.70
C ARG A 119 -7.88 -1.40 13.31
N ALA A 120 -6.79 -2.11 13.09
CA ALA A 120 -6.83 -3.54 12.79
C ALA A 120 -7.13 -4.43 14.02
N TRP A 121 -7.38 -3.84 15.20
CA TRP A 121 -7.33 -4.55 16.49
C TRP A 121 -8.66 -4.49 17.26
N GLU A 122 -9.17 -5.67 17.64
CA GLU A 122 -10.12 -5.85 18.74
C GLU A 122 -9.35 -6.22 20.03
N PRO A 123 -9.77 -5.76 21.22
CA PRO A 123 -9.08 -6.05 22.48
C PRO A 123 -9.06 -7.55 22.81
N GLY A 124 -7.86 -8.16 22.87
CA GLY A 124 -7.65 -9.55 23.29
C GLY A 124 -6.67 -10.37 22.43
N GLY A 125 -6.26 -9.85 21.26
CA GLY A 125 -5.21 -10.45 20.42
C GLY A 125 -3.81 -9.96 20.78
N GLU A 126 -2.81 -10.86 20.67
CA GLU A 126 -1.37 -10.58 20.79
C GLU A 126 -0.98 -9.35 19.92
N PRO A 127 -0.14 -8.42 20.41
CA PRO A 127 0.17 -7.18 19.71
C PRO A 127 0.91 -7.46 18.38
N PRO A 128 0.49 -6.87 17.25
CA PRO A 128 1.08 -7.16 15.96
C PRO A 128 2.20 -6.16 15.68
N LEU A 129 3.42 -6.49 16.13
CA LEU A 129 4.64 -5.90 15.55
C LEU A 129 5.09 -6.67 14.29
N ALA A 130 4.20 -7.47 13.70
CA ALA A 130 4.49 -8.30 12.54
C ALA A 130 4.06 -7.60 11.22
N PRO A 131 4.75 -7.85 10.10
CA PRO A 131 4.41 -7.38 8.74
C PRO A 131 3.05 -7.85 8.18
N ASP A 132 2.19 -8.39 9.04
CA ASP A 132 0.89 -8.98 8.72
C ASP A 132 -0.32 -8.05 9.00
N THR A 133 -0.08 -6.82 9.51
CA THR A 133 -1.16 -5.89 9.90
C THR A 133 -1.61 -5.01 8.74
N TRP A 134 -2.80 -5.29 8.21
CA TRP A 134 -3.47 -4.43 7.22
C TRP A 134 -4.28 -3.36 7.95
N ALA A 135 -4.29 -2.11 7.48
CA ALA A 135 -5.09 -1.05 8.10
C ALA A 135 -6.56 -1.44 8.25
N GLY A 136 -7.16 -0.97 9.35
CA GLY A 136 -8.62 -0.89 9.44
C GLY A 136 -9.15 -0.03 8.29
N LYS A 137 -10.13 -0.57 7.55
CA LYS A 137 -10.69 0.07 6.36
C LYS A 137 -12.05 0.69 6.68
N THR A 138 -12.25 1.94 6.30
CA THR A 138 -13.60 2.51 6.20
C THR A 138 -13.71 3.24 4.87
N LEU A 139 -14.60 2.77 4.00
CA LEU A 139 -15.00 3.43 2.77
C LEU A 139 -16.47 3.79 2.89
N ARG A 140 -16.82 5.06 2.66
CA ARG A 140 -18.21 5.57 2.75
C ARG A 140 -18.49 6.52 1.60
N ARG A 141 -19.73 6.55 1.10
CA ARG A 141 -20.19 7.65 0.25
C ARG A 141 -20.68 8.79 1.13
N ALA A 142 -20.19 10.01 0.88
CA ALA A 142 -20.49 11.16 1.76
C ALA A 142 -21.97 11.57 1.72
N ASP A 143 -22.68 11.25 0.64
CA ASP A 143 -24.05 11.73 0.38
C ASP A 143 -25.14 10.86 1.02
N GLU A 144 -24.75 9.80 1.74
CA GLU A 144 -25.65 8.86 2.44
C GLU A 144 -25.75 9.16 3.95
N ALA A 145 -25.41 10.39 4.36
CA ALA A 145 -25.49 10.84 5.76
C ALA A 145 -26.93 10.98 6.30
N GLY A 146 -27.95 10.68 5.49
CA GLY A 146 -29.34 10.52 5.91
C GLY A 146 -29.91 9.24 5.29
N ASP A 147 -30.36 8.32 6.13
CA ASP A 147 -30.91 7.00 5.83
C ASP A 147 -29.94 5.93 5.30
N SER A 148 -29.53 5.06 6.25
CA SER A 148 -28.99 3.71 6.04
C SER A 148 -27.96 3.59 4.91
N ALA A 149 -26.71 3.89 5.22
CA ALA A 149 -25.58 3.50 4.38
C ALA A 149 -25.67 1.98 4.08
N PRO A 150 -25.69 1.53 2.82
CA PRO A 150 -25.43 0.13 2.53
C PRO A 150 -24.07 -0.22 3.14
N ALA A 151 -24.03 -1.35 3.85
CA ALA A 151 -22.78 -1.87 4.40
C ALA A 151 -21.72 -1.88 3.29
N ALA A 152 -20.51 -1.40 3.59
CA ALA A 152 -19.37 -1.33 2.67
C ALA A 152 -18.90 -2.70 2.12
N SER A 153 -19.70 -3.76 2.25
CA SER A 153 -19.49 -5.05 1.64
C SER A 153 -19.87 -5.01 0.17
N GLN A 154 -18.95 -5.49 -0.68
CA GLN A 154 -19.13 -5.80 -2.10
C GLN A 154 -18.91 -4.63 -3.06
N LEU A 155 -17.70 -4.09 -3.05
CA LEU A 155 -17.14 -3.57 -4.29
C LEU A 155 -16.82 -4.76 -5.21
N PRO A 156 -17.08 -4.69 -6.53
CA PRO A 156 -16.96 -5.82 -7.46
C PRO A 156 -15.53 -6.37 -7.65
N PHE A 157 -14.51 -5.75 -7.05
CA PHE A 157 -13.10 -6.20 -7.08
C PHE A 157 -12.53 -6.55 -5.70
N THR A 158 -13.36 -6.56 -4.67
CA THR A 158 -13.06 -7.22 -3.39
C THR A 158 -14.08 -8.30 -3.23
N LEU A 159 -13.72 -9.46 -3.76
CA LEU A 159 -14.47 -10.67 -3.59
C LEU A 159 -14.11 -11.24 -2.21
N ASP A 160 -15.11 -11.49 -1.37
CA ASP A 160 -14.95 -12.31 -0.15
C ASP A 160 -15.33 -13.79 -0.41
N ARG A 161 -15.78 -14.05 -1.64
CA ARG A 161 -16.06 -15.37 -2.22
C ARG A 161 -15.42 -15.45 -3.59
N LEU A 162 -14.75 -16.55 -3.87
CA LEU A 162 -14.24 -16.81 -5.21
C LEU A 162 -15.34 -16.71 -6.26
N PRO A 163 -15.05 -16.20 -7.48
CA PRO A 163 -15.98 -16.31 -8.60
C PRO A 163 -16.37 -17.77 -8.79
N ASP A 164 -17.57 -18.06 -9.29
CA ASP A 164 -17.97 -19.43 -9.61
C ASP A 164 -16.93 -20.05 -10.55
N HIS A 165 -16.17 -21.01 -10.03
CA HIS A 165 -15.11 -21.69 -10.75
C HIS A 165 -15.45 -23.17 -10.87
N GLU A 166 -15.01 -23.80 -11.96
CA GLU A 166 -15.27 -25.22 -12.17
C GLU A 166 -14.75 -26.02 -10.95
N PRO A 167 -15.47 -27.04 -10.45
CA PRO A 167 -15.07 -27.81 -9.26
C PRO A 167 -13.67 -28.45 -9.32
N LYS A 168 -13.04 -28.42 -10.49
CA LYS A 168 -11.69 -28.95 -10.77
C LYS A 168 -10.60 -27.90 -10.81
N SER A 169 -10.90 -26.60 -10.75
CA SER A 169 -9.88 -25.55 -10.70
C SER A 169 -9.35 -25.35 -9.28
N GLY A 170 -8.10 -24.92 -9.18
CA GLY A 170 -7.60 -24.27 -7.97
C GLY A 170 -7.24 -22.83 -8.28
N GLY A 171 -6.47 -22.21 -7.41
CA GLY A 171 -5.82 -20.95 -7.77
C GLY A 171 -4.85 -20.46 -6.73
N LEU A 172 -4.23 -19.34 -7.07
CA LEU A 172 -3.21 -18.67 -6.28
C LEU A 172 -3.78 -17.40 -5.67
N LEU A 173 -3.75 -17.33 -4.34
CA LEU A 173 -3.98 -16.08 -3.62
C LEU A 173 -2.63 -15.44 -3.32
N LEU A 174 -2.30 -14.38 -4.04
CA LEU A 174 -1.01 -13.70 -3.97
C LEU A 174 -1.12 -12.42 -3.13
N ASP A 175 -0.49 -12.40 -1.97
CA ASP A 175 -0.30 -11.19 -1.15
C ASP A 175 1.06 -10.57 -1.49
N LEU A 176 1.04 -9.42 -2.14
CA LEU A 176 2.23 -8.63 -2.47
C LEU A 176 2.30 -7.44 -1.54
N THR A 177 3.30 -7.41 -0.67
CA THR A 177 3.56 -6.29 0.23
C THR A 177 5.00 -5.85 0.12
N TRP A 178 5.29 -4.67 0.64
CA TRP A 178 6.65 -4.25 0.89
C TRP A 178 6.71 -3.57 2.24
N GLU A 179 7.89 -3.60 2.83
CA GLU A 179 8.16 -3.03 4.13
C GLU A 179 9.52 -2.36 4.09
N ALA A 180 9.58 -1.07 4.44
CA ALA A 180 10.86 -0.45 4.73
C ALA A 180 11.37 -1.03 6.06
N VAL A 181 12.51 -1.74 6.00
CA VAL A 181 13.13 -2.37 7.18
C VAL A 181 14.14 -1.44 7.84
N SER A 182 14.72 -0.50 7.08
CA SER A 182 15.64 0.49 7.62
C SER A 182 15.85 1.68 6.69
N GLN A 183 16.48 2.74 7.23
CA GLN A 183 17.01 3.85 6.45
C GLN A 183 18.51 3.98 6.62
N HIS A 184 19.17 4.29 5.50
CA HIS A 184 20.57 4.65 5.43
C HIS A 184 20.70 6.12 5.08
N VAL A 185 21.43 6.88 5.90
CA VAL A 185 21.77 8.27 5.62
C VAL A 185 23.24 8.35 5.22
N ASP A 186 23.54 9.00 4.10
CA ASP A 186 24.92 9.14 3.63
C ASP A 186 25.80 9.84 4.69
N PRO A 187 27.00 9.31 5.00
CA PRO A 187 27.89 9.91 5.98
C PRO A 187 28.21 11.39 5.69
N GLY A 188 28.31 12.20 6.74
CA GLY A 188 28.56 13.64 6.61
C GLY A 188 27.32 14.47 6.26
N THR A 189 26.17 13.84 6.02
CA THR A 189 24.90 14.53 5.86
C THR A 189 24.37 14.99 7.22
N GLY A 190 24.09 16.28 7.35
CA GLY A 190 23.39 16.81 8.53
C GLY A 190 21.98 16.20 8.64
N ILE A 191 21.57 15.85 9.86
CA ILE A 191 20.24 15.29 10.15
C ILE A 191 19.51 16.27 11.06
N ASP A 192 18.25 16.56 10.76
CA ASP A 192 17.34 17.22 11.69
C ASP A 192 16.85 16.17 12.69
N ARG A 193 17.47 16.15 13.88
CA ARG A 193 17.17 15.16 14.93
C ARG A 193 15.75 15.30 15.47
N ASP A 194 15.21 16.51 15.50
CA ASP A 194 13.87 16.75 16.02
C ASP A 194 12.83 16.27 15.01
N TRP A 195 13.06 16.52 13.71
CA TRP A 195 12.25 15.95 12.64
C TRP A 195 12.33 14.41 12.61
N LEU A 196 13.54 13.84 12.76
CA LEU A 196 13.75 12.39 12.81
C LEU A 196 12.98 11.72 13.94
N ARG A 197 12.98 12.30 15.14
CA ARG A 197 12.18 11.78 16.26
C ARG A 197 10.67 11.80 15.97
N ARG A 198 10.17 12.85 15.30
CA ARG A 198 8.74 13.03 15.04
C ARG A 198 8.21 12.20 13.86
N SER A 199 8.99 12.08 12.80
CA SER A 199 8.54 11.53 11.51
C SER A 199 9.19 10.20 11.14
N GLY A 200 10.30 9.86 11.80
CA GLY A 200 11.19 8.79 11.38
C GLY A 200 12.10 9.16 10.21
N GLU A 201 11.99 10.35 9.60
CA GLU A 201 12.81 10.76 8.44
C GLU A 201 13.97 11.67 8.86
N PRO A 202 15.13 11.67 8.18
CA PRO A 202 16.26 12.50 8.60
C PRO A 202 16.08 14.01 8.33
N TRP A 203 15.17 14.38 7.43
CA TRP A 203 14.72 15.74 7.12
C TRP A 203 13.36 15.65 6.41
N PRO A 204 12.57 16.73 6.32
CA PRO A 204 11.33 16.74 5.54
C PRO A 204 11.64 16.61 4.05
N PRO A 205 11.35 15.46 3.39
CA PRO A 205 11.61 15.33 1.97
C PRO A 205 10.61 16.17 1.17
N ARG A 206 11.10 16.83 0.11
CA ARG A 206 10.24 17.52 -0.86
C ARG A 206 9.33 16.52 -1.60
N GLU A 207 9.90 15.38 -1.95
CA GLU A 207 9.25 14.28 -2.66
C GLU A 207 9.56 12.97 -1.94
N ARG A 208 8.52 12.27 -1.46
CA ARG A 208 8.71 10.96 -0.86
C ARG A 208 8.75 9.88 -1.94
N PRO A 209 9.73 8.96 -1.90
CA PRO A 209 9.78 7.89 -2.87
C PRO A 209 8.69 6.86 -2.57
N TRP A 210 8.15 6.23 -3.60
CA TRP A 210 7.22 5.11 -3.48
C TRP A 210 7.80 3.88 -4.18
N MET A 211 7.31 2.70 -3.81
CA MET A 211 7.72 1.46 -4.47
C MET A 211 6.97 1.30 -5.80
N PRO A 212 7.67 1.10 -6.93
CA PRO A 212 7.01 0.79 -8.19
C PRO A 212 6.30 -0.56 -8.10
N ASP A 213 5.33 -0.78 -8.98
CA ASP A 213 4.61 -2.06 -9.04
C ASP A 213 5.57 -3.23 -9.30
N PRO A 214 5.38 -4.37 -8.63
CA PRO A 214 6.16 -5.56 -8.90
C PRO A 214 5.84 -6.10 -10.30
N VAL A 215 6.86 -6.65 -10.96
CA VAL A 215 6.68 -7.49 -12.13
C VAL A 215 6.50 -8.91 -11.66
N VAL A 216 5.29 -9.44 -11.82
CA VAL A 216 4.96 -10.82 -11.49
C VAL A 216 4.85 -11.64 -12.77
N THR A 217 5.48 -12.80 -12.80
CA THR A 217 5.32 -13.78 -13.88
C THR A 217 4.95 -15.14 -13.31
N ILE A 218 3.99 -15.81 -13.95
CA ILE A 218 3.56 -17.17 -13.65
C ILE A 218 3.77 -18.00 -14.90
N ASP A 219 4.56 -19.06 -14.81
CA ASP A 219 4.96 -19.91 -15.94
C ASP A 219 5.57 -19.09 -17.10
N GLY A 220 6.31 -18.04 -16.76
CA GLY A 220 6.90 -17.10 -17.71
C GLY A 220 5.95 -16.04 -18.28
N ALA A 221 4.63 -16.15 -18.04
CA ALA A 221 3.65 -15.16 -18.48
C ALA A 221 3.51 -14.02 -17.47
N ARG A 222 3.68 -12.78 -17.94
CA ARG A 222 3.57 -11.58 -17.10
C ARG A 222 2.12 -11.32 -16.68
N GLN A 223 1.96 -11.02 -15.39
CA GLN A 223 0.70 -10.63 -14.76
C GLN A 223 0.67 -9.11 -14.52
N GLU A 224 -0.49 -8.48 -14.68
CA GLU A 224 -0.70 -7.05 -14.40
C GLU A 224 -1.13 -6.84 -12.94
N LEU A 225 -0.17 -6.92 -12.03
CA LEU A 225 -0.39 -6.81 -10.59
C LEU A 225 0.30 -5.57 -10.02
N ASP A 226 -0.26 -5.05 -8.94
CA ASP A 226 0.34 -4.01 -8.09
C ASP A 226 0.46 -4.53 -6.64
N TRP A 227 0.90 -3.71 -5.71
CA TRP A 227 0.94 -4.06 -4.29
C TRP A 227 -0.46 -4.30 -3.70
N GLY A 228 -0.65 -5.42 -3.03
CA GLY A 228 -1.88 -5.82 -2.33
C GLY A 228 -2.24 -7.29 -2.56
N ARG A 229 -3.50 -7.66 -2.36
CA ARG A 229 -3.97 -9.05 -2.50
C ARG A 229 -4.61 -9.31 -3.86
N TRP A 230 -4.23 -10.43 -4.48
CA TRP A 230 -4.71 -10.87 -5.79
C TRP A 230 -5.14 -12.34 -5.78
N TRP A 231 -6.21 -12.65 -6.49
CA TRP A 231 -6.64 -14.00 -6.82
C TRP A 231 -6.33 -14.29 -8.28
N ILE A 232 -5.67 -15.41 -8.54
CA ILE A 232 -5.26 -15.81 -9.88
C ILE A 232 -5.75 -17.24 -10.10
N PRO A 233 -6.77 -17.46 -10.94
CA PRO A 233 -7.22 -18.81 -11.25
C PRO A 233 -6.12 -19.56 -11.99
N LEU A 234 -5.78 -20.76 -11.52
CA LEU A 234 -4.74 -21.61 -12.10
C LEU A 234 -5.26 -23.04 -12.27
N ARG A 235 -4.75 -23.72 -13.29
CA ARG A 235 -5.00 -25.16 -13.43
C ARG A 235 -4.34 -25.90 -12.28
N PRO A 236 -4.84 -27.06 -11.85
CA PRO A 236 -4.10 -27.88 -10.90
C PRO A 236 -2.75 -28.33 -11.48
N GLY A 237 -1.70 -28.30 -10.67
CA GLY A 237 -0.33 -28.64 -11.05
C GLY A 237 0.71 -27.73 -10.40
N GLY A 238 1.98 -27.95 -10.78
CA GLY A 238 3.10 -27.10 -10.37
C GLY A 238 3.26 -25.91 -11.31
N HIS A 239 3.46 -24.73 -10.73
CA HIS A 239 3.63 -23.46 -11.44
C HIS A 239 4.91 -22.75 -11.01
N GLY A 240 5.62 -22.13 -11.95
CA GLY A 240 6.74 -21.26 -11.65
C GLY A 240 6.27 -19.84 -11.34
N LEU A 241 6.48 -19.36 -10.11
CA LEU A 241 6.16 -18.00 -9.69
C LEU A 241 7.46 -17.18 -9.55
N GLU A 242 7.52 -16.05 -10.23
CA GLU A 242 8.59 -15.05 -10.07
C GLU A 242 8.01 -13.68 -9.77
N VAL A 243 8.61 -12.99 -8.80
CA VAL A 243 8.33 -11.60 -8.45
C VAL A 243 9.62 -10.81 -8.56
N ALA A 244 9.57 -9.70 -9.30
CA ALA A 244 10.70 -8.81 -9.49
C ALA A 244 10.31 -7.37 -9.20
N VAL A 245 11.10 -6.66 -8.40
CA VAL A 245 10.84 -5.28 -8.01
C VAL A 245 11.98 -4.41 -8.51
N ALA A 246 11.66 -3.33 -9.22
CA ALA A 246 12.64 -2.35 -9.65
C ALA A 246 13.03 -1.44 -8.49
N GLU A 247 14.30 -0.99 -8.47
CA GLU A 247 14.68 0.11 -7.58
C GLU A 247 13.87 1.38 -7.94
N SER A 248 13.61 2.24 -6.97
CA SER A 248 12.95 3.53 -7.25
C SER A 248 13.98 4.58 -7.71
N GLY A 249 13.64 5.37 -8.74
CA GLY A 249 14.44 6.52 -9.18
C GLY A 249 14.88 6.58 -10.65
N PRO A 250 15.44 7.72 -11.12
CA PRO A 250 16.02 7.87 -12.45
C PRO A 250 17.28 7.01 -12.65
N SER A 251 18.00 6.67 -11.57
CA SER A 251 19.15 5.75 -11.62
C SER A 251 18.76 4.28 -11.44
N ALA A 252 17.46 3.96 -11.39
CA ALA A 252 16.97 2.60 -11.12
C ALA A 252 17.53 1.54 -12.09
N GLY A 253 18.02 1.96 -13.27
CA GLY A 253 18.64 1.08 -14.24
C GLY A 253 17.76 -0.14 -14.56
N THR A 254 18.39 -1.23 -14.98
CA THR A 254 17.75 -2.53 -15.19
C THR A 254 17.77 -3.41 -13.94
N ARG A 255 18.30 -2.91 -12.81
CA ARG A 255 18.50 -3.71 -11.60
C ARG A 255 17.14 -3.98 -10.93
N ARG A 256 16.85 -5.25 -10.74
CA ARG A 256 15.64 -5.71 -10.04
C ARG A 256 16.04 -6.74 -9.00
N ALA A 257 15.57 -6.56 -7.77
CA ALA A 257 15.55 -7.67 -6.83
C ALA A 257 14.54 -8.68 -7.35
N ARG A 258 14.88 -9.98 -7.30
CA ARG A 258 14.03 -11.05 -7.81
C ARG A 258 13.88 -12.13 -6.76
N TRP A 259 12.68 -12.70 -6.69
CA TRP A 259 12.36 -13.89 -5.92
C TRP A 259 11.64 -14.88 -6.82
N ARG A 260 11.95 -16.18 -6.68
CA ARG A 260 11.42 -17.25 -7.51
C ARG A 260 11.09 -18.47 -6.65
N THR A 261 9.95 -19.10 -6.91
CA THR A 261 9.57 -20.38 -6.30
C THR A 261 8.72 -21.21 -7.26
N ALA A 262 8.65 -22.52 -7.02
CA ALA A 262 7.54 -23.33 -7.50
C ALA A 262 6.35 -23.19 -6.54
N VAL A 263 5.13 -23.27 -7.09
CA VAL A 263 3.87 -23.25 -6.36
C VAL A 263 3.00 -24.39 -6.89
N ASP A 264 2.61 -25.31 -6.01
CA ASP A 264 1.67 -26.38 -6.37
C ASP A 264 0.24 -25.93 -6.07
N VAL A 265 -0.64 -26.04 -7.06
CA VAL A 265 -2.07 -25.76 -6.97
C VAL A 265 -2.82 -27.08 -7.08
N HIS A 266 -3.64 -27.41 -6.07
CA HIS A 266 -4.48 -28.62 -6.11
C HIS A 266 -5.91 -28.29 -6.58
N PRO A 267 -6.63 -29.27 -7.16
CA PRO A 267 -8.04 -29.09 -7.50
C PRO A 267 -8.87 -28.72 -6.26
N GLY A 268 -9.71 -27.69 -6.36
CA GLY A 268 -10.54 -27.22 -5.24
C GLY A 268 -9.74 -26.69 -4.04
N SER A 269 -8.51 -26.24 -4.28
CA SER A 269 -7.65 -25.63 -3.26
C SER A 269 -7.23 -24.22 -3.63
N ILE A 270 -6.81 -23.48 -2.61
CA ILE A 270 -6.19 -22.18 -2.74
C ILE A 270 -4.79 -22.29 -2.19
N THR A 271 -3.81 -22.05 -3.05
CA THR A 271 -2.44 -21.89 -2.60
C THR A 271 -2.20 -20.40 -2.36
N ARG A 272 -1.94 -20.02 -1.12
CA ARG A 272 -1.65 -18.65 -0.73
C ARG A 272 -0.14 -18.43 -0.72
N ALA A 273 0.31 -17.46 -1.52
CA ALA A 273 1.68 -16.97 -1.50
C ALA A 273 1.71 -15.57 -0.90
N ARG A 274 2.40 -15.40 0.22
CA ARG A 274 2.71 -14.09 0.79
C ARG A 274 4.13 -13.72 0.45
N ILE A 275 4.34 -12.55 -0.13
CA ILE A 275 5.65 -12.09 -0.57
C ILE A 275 5.78 -10.64 -0.10
N ASN A 276 6.66 -10.43 0.87
CA ASN A 276 7.01 -9.15 1.42
C ASN A 276 8.39 -8.72 0.89
N ALA A 277 8.44 -7.67 0.06
CA ALA A 277 9.68 -7.07 -0.36
C ALA A 277 10.27 -6.24 0.79
N GLN A 278 11.46 -6.61 1.26
CA GLN A 278 12.19 -5.84 2.26
C GLN A 278 12.90 -4.68 1.57
N VAL A 279 12.70 -3.48 2.07
CA VAL A 279 13.14 -2.24 1.42
C VAL A 279 14.04 -1.44 2.35
N VAL A 280 15.16 -0.95 1.82
CA VAL A 280 16.04 0.01 2.49
C VAL A 280 15.84 1.37 1.84
N GLN A 281 15.57 2.38 2.66
CA GLN A 281 15.49 3.76 2.22
C GLN A 281 16.86 4.40 2.31
N HIS A 282 17.48 4.76 1.18
CA HIS A 282 18.69 5.58 1.18
C HIS A 282 18.31 7.05 1.03
N SER A 283 18.60 7.83 2.06
CA SER A 283 18.24 9.24 2.16
C SER A 283 19.48 10.11 1.92
N ARG A 284 19.36 11.07 1.00
CA ARG A 284 20.30 12.17 0.73
C ARG A 284 19.55 13.51 0.75
N PRO A 285 20.20 14.65 1.04
CA PRO A 285 19.51 15.95 1.17
C PRO A 285 18.59 16.28 -0.01
N GLU A 286 19.07 16.01 -1.22
CA GLU A 286 18.32 16.30 -2.45
C GLU A 286 17.33 15.20 -2.83
N ARG A 287 17.48 14.00 -2.27
CA ARG A 287 16.78 12.83 -2.80
C ARG A 287 16.77 11.63 -1.88
N THR A 288 15.64 10.95 -1.84
CA THR A 288 15.48 9.65 -1.20
C THR A 288 15.20 8.57 -2.25
N VAL A 289 15.81 7.39 -2.10
CA VAL A 289 15.55 6.21 -2.94
C VAL A 289 15.25 5.00 -2.09
N LEU A 290 14.24 4.24 -2.50
CA LEU A 290 13.92 2.92 -1.99
C LEU A 290 14.61 1.85 -2.83
N ARG A 291 15.29 0.93 -2.14
CA ARG A 291 15.95 -0.24 -2.72
C ARG A 291 15.46 -1.51 -2.07
N THR A 292 15.05 -2.49 -2.86
CA THR A 292 14.71 -3.81 -2.32
C THR A 292 15.99 -4.54 -1.92
N SER A 293 16.14 -4.84 -0.64
CA SER A 293 17.26 -5.63 -0.09
C SER A 293 17.02 -7.14 -0.20
N GLY A 294 15.76 -7.56 -0.19
CA GLY A 294 15.39 -8.97 -0.25
C GLY A 294 13.88 -9.19 -0.26
N PHE A 295 13.47 -10.44 -0.07
CA PHE A 295 12.08 -10.85 0.06
C PHE A 295 11.94 -11.81 1.25
N ASP A 296 10.94 -11.58 2.10
CA ASP A 296 10.40 -12.61 2.98
C ASP A 296 9.16 -13.21 2.30
N ALA A 297 9.14 -14.53 2.11
CA ALA A 297 8.05 -15.19 1.41
C ALA A 297 7.59 -16.45 2.12
N ARG A 298 6.26 -16.62 2.18
CA ARG A 298 5.61 -17.76 2.83
C ARG A 298 4.56 -18.36 1.90
N LEU A 299 4.59 -19.68 1.77
CA LEU A 299 3.58 -20.45 1.04
C LEU A 299 2.73 -21.24 2.02
N ARG A 300 1.42 -21.20 1.85
CA ARG A 300 0.46 -22.04 2.59
C ARG A 300 -0.66 -22.47 1.67
N SER A 301 -1.04 -23.74 1.70
CA SER A 301 -2.17 -24.24 0.92
C SER A 301 -3.33 -24.55 1.83
N ASN A 302 -4.49 -23.98 1.53
CA ASN A 302 -5.72 -24.17 2.27
C ASN A 302 -6.80 -24.75 1.35
N ARG A 303 -7.83 -25.37 1.95
CA ARG A 303 -9.03 -25.77 1.20
C ARG A 303 -9.85 -24.55 0.81
N LEU A 304 -10.45 -24.61 -0.37
CA LEU A 304 -11.18 -23.50 -0.97
C LEU A 304 -12.50 -23.14 -0.25
N THR A 305 -12.96 -24.03 0.63
CA THR A 305 -14.17 -23.83 1.45
C THR A 305 -14.00 -22.84 2.59
N GLU A 306 -12.78 -22.37 2.85
CA GLU A 306 -12.51 -21.33 3.85
C GLU A 306 -12.89 -19.95 3.29
N ARG A 307 -13.54 -19.11 4.13
CA ARG A 307 -13.79 -17.72 3.78
C ARG A 307 -12.45 -17.03 3.50
N LEU A 308 -12.32 -16.45 2.31
CA LEU A 308 -11.12 -15.73 1.96
C LEU A 308 -11.15 -14.31 2.49
N PRO A 309 -9.98 -13.75 2.83
CA PRO A 309 -9.89 -12.33 3.09
C PRO A 309 -9.96 -11.59 1.76
N ASP A 310 -10.53 -10.38 1.74
CA ASP A 310 -10.78 -9.58 0.52
C ASP A 310 -9.60 -9.57 -0.45
N PHE A 311 -9.87 -9.84 -1.74
CA PHE A 311 -8.84 -9.94 -2.79
C PHE A 311 -9.30 -9.33 -4.13
N ARG A 312 -8.34 -9.07 -5.04
CA ARG A 312 -8.56 -8.50 -6.38
C ARG A 312 -8.29 -9.50 -7.50
N GLU A 313 -8.85 -9.29 -8.69
CA GLU A 313 -8.52 -10.09 -9.88
C GLU A 313 -7.59 -9.33 -10.82
N PRO A 314 -6.58 -10.00 -11.43
CA PRO A 314 -5.74 -9.40 -12.46
C PRO A 314 -6.57 -8.81 -13.60
N ARG A 315 -6.11 -7.70 -14.18
CA ARG A 315 -6.75 -7.17 -15.39
C ARG A 315 -6.55 -8.17 -16.53
N THR A 316 -7.65 -8.65 -17.09
CA THR A 316 -7.64 -9.28 -18.41
C THR A 316 -7.43 -8.19 -19.45
N ARG A 317 -6.40 -8.35 -20.29
CA ARG A 317 -6.20 -7.52 -21.48
C ARG A 317 -7.07 -8.01 -22.63
#